data_AF-A0A2M8L112-F1
#
_entry.id   AF-A0A2M8L112-F1
#
_cell.length_a   1.000
_cell.length_b   1.000
_cell.length_c   1.000
_cell.angle_alpha   90.00
_cell.angle_beta   90.00
_cell.angle_gamma   90.00
#
_symmetry.space_group_name_H-M   'P 1'
#
loop_
_entity.id
_entity.type
_entity.pdbx_description
1 polymer ?
#
loop_
_entity_poly.entity_id
_entity_poly.type
_entity_poly.pdbx_seq_one_letter_code
_entity_poly.pdbx_strand_id
1 'polypeptide(L)'
;LMIEAYKIIIREKASVRRAEEIARRMRQKIDEGLVPITTENIPQFLRSRMDSIGQDFQDSFEEKTTKVKITQTNVYTKVIFQFKGPLNQRFEQLQILYQEICKKPLTKIEPSAPDQ
;
A
#
# COMPACT_ATOMS: atom_id res chain seq x y z
N LEU A 1 -16.59 8.80 -4.84
CA LEU A 1 -17.08 10.17 -4.52
C LEU A 1 -17.43 10.99 -5.77
N MET A 2 -16.57 11.04 -6.79
CA MET A 2 -16.84 11.76 -8.05
C MET A 2 -18.18 11.38 -8.72
N ILE A 3 -18.51 10.09 -8.74
CA ILE A 3 -19.77 9.60 -9.34
C ILE A 3 -21.00 10.09 -8.55
N GLU A 4 -20.93 10.18 -7.22
CA GLU A 4 -22.03 10.71 -6.40
C GLU A 4 -22.16 12.22 -6.57
N ALA A 5 -21.04 12.95 -6.63
CA ALA A 5 -21.02 14.37 -6.94
C ALA A 5 -21.69 14.66 -8.29
N TYR A 6 -21.33 13.86 -9.30
CA TYR A 6 -21.87 13.95 -10.64
C TYR A 6 -23.37 13.65 -10.69
N LYS A 7 -23.83 12.62 -9.97
CA LYS A 7 -25.26 12.30 -9.82
C LYS A 7 -26.04 13.47 -9.20
N ILE A 8 -25.49 14.11 -8.17
CA ILE A 8 -26.13 15.26 -7.51
C ILE A 8 -26.19 16.46 -8.47
N ILE A 9 -25.08 16.78 -9.15
CA ILE A 9 -25.00 17.91 -10.08
C ILE A 9 -26.00 17.74 -11.23
N ILE A 10 -26.11 16.54 -11.81
CA ILE A 10 -27.06 16.25 -12.88
C ILE A 10 -28.51 16.31 -12.37
N ARG A 11 -28.77 15.68 -11.22
CA ARG A 11 -30.12 15.61 -10.64
C ARG A 11 -30.65 16.99 -10.28
N GLU A 12 -29.80 17.86 -9.77
CA GLU A 12 -30.16 19.24 -9.39
C GLU A 12 -30.10 20.23 -10.56
N LYS A 13 -29.62 19.82 -11.75
CA LYS A 13 -29.22 20.72 -12.85
C LYS A 13 -28.40 21.89 -12.30
N ALA A 14 -27.43 21.58 -11.44
CA ALA A 14 -26.76 22.55 -10.61
C ALA A 14 -25.99 23.58 -11.44
N SER A 15 -26.08 24.86 -11.05
CA SER A 15 -25.24 25.92 -11.61
C SER A 15 -23.79 25.74 -11.19
N VAL A 16 -22.85 26.38 -11.91
CA VAL A 16 -21.40 26.29 -11.63
C VAL A 16 -21.08 26.57 -10.16
N ARG A 17 -21.70 27.60 -9.57
CA ARG A 17 -21.55 27.93 -8.14
C ARG A 17 -21.97 26.79 -7.21
N ARG A 18 -23.07 26.11 -7.53
CA ARG A 18 -23.58 25.01 -6.71
C ARG A 18 -22.72 23.76 -6.86
N ALA A 19 -22.19 23.50 -8.06
CA ALA A 19 -21.21 22.45 -8.28
C ALA A 19 -19.90 22.70 -7.50
N GLU A 20 -19.42 23.94 -7.46
CA GLU A 20 -18.25 24.33 -6.65
C GLU A 20 -18.50 24.14 -5.15
N GLU A 21 -19.68 24.50 -4.67
CA GLU A 21 -20.03 24.32 -3.25
C GLU A 21 -20.11 22.83 -2.87
N ILE A 22 -20.67 21.99 -3.75
CA ILE A 22 -20.68 20.53 -3.59
C ILE A 22 -19.25 19.99 -3.54
N ALA A 23 -18.38 20.41 -4.47
CA ALA A 23 -16.98 20.01 -4.48
C ALA A 23 -16.23 20.45 -3.22
N ARG A 24 -16.52 21.67 -2.71
CA ARG A 24 -15.94 22.18 -1.46
C ARG A 24 -16.37 21.37 -0.26
N ARG A 25 -17.67 21.08 -0.10
CA ARG A 25 -18.20 20.26 1.00
C ARG A 25 -17.67 18.82 0.95
N MET A 26 -17.49 18.27 -0.25
CA MET A 26 -16.91 16.93 -0.40
C MET A 26 -15.43 16.88 0.01
N ARG A 27 -14.63 17.89 -0.36
CA ARG A 27 -13.24 18.03 0.11
C ARG A 27 -13.15 18.13 1.62
N GLN A 28 -13.98 18.99 2.22
CA GLN A 28 -14.01 19.15 3.67
C GLN A 28 -14.38 17.84 4.39
N LYS A 29 -15.36 17.07 3.89
CA LYS A 29 -15.71 15.76 4.46
C LYS A 29 -14.60 14.70 4.32
N ILE A 30 -13.73 14.83 3.31
CA ILE A 30 -12.55 13.98 3.14
C ILE A 30 -11.51 14.33 4.21
N ASP A 31 -11.25 15.63 4.42
CA ASP A 31 -10.29 16.11 5.41
C ASP A 31 -10.73 15.79 6.85
N GLU A 32 -12.05 15.80 7.11
CA GLU A 32 -12.66 15.41 8.38
C GLU A 32 -12.75 13.88 8.58
N GLY A 33 -12.35 13.07 7.60
CA GLY A 33 -12.32 11.60 7.69
C GLY A 33 -13.70 10.93 7.75
N LEU A 34 -14.79 11.68 7.49
CA LEU A 34 -16.17 11.22 7.61
C LEU A 34 -16.66 10.40 6.41
N VAL A 35 -15.85 10.27 5.37
CA VAL A 35 -16.17 9.47 4.19
C VAL A 35 -15.36 8.18 4.21
N PRO A 36 -15.98 6.99 4.10
CA PRO A 36 -15.23 5.77 3.90
C PRO A 36 -14.44 5.88 2.58
N ILE A 37 -13.11 5.93 2.64
CA ILE A 37 -12.21 5.82 1.49
C ILE A 37 -12.43 4.44 0.86
N THR A 38 -13.36 4.34 -0.07
CA THR A 38 -13.40 3.22 -1.00
C THR A 38 -12.10 3.22 -1.79
N THR A 39 -11.64 2.04 -2.23
CA THR A 39 -10.37 1.81 -2.96
C THR A 39 -10.13 2.75 -4.16
N GLU A 40 -11.18 3.42 -4.66
CA GLU A 40 -11.16 4.41 -5.74
C GLU A 40 -10.88 5.87 -5.31
N ASN A 41 -10.88 6.16 -4.01
CA ASN A 41 -10.79 7.52 -3.46
C ASN A 41 -9.53 7.79 -2.62
N ILE A 42 -8.51 6.93 -2.72
CA ILE A 42 -7.22 7.24 -2.08
C ILE A 42 -6.68 8.51 -2.76
N PRO A 43 -6.42 9.59 -2.01
CA PRO A 43 -5.83 10.81 -2.56
C PRO A 43 -4.61 10.48 -3.42
N GLN A 44 -4.53 11.04 -4.63
CA GLN A 44 -3.45 10.74 -5.57
C GLN A 44 -2.05 10.98 -4.97
N PHE A 45 -1.93 11.95 -4.05
CA PHE A 45 -0.69 12.23 -3.34
C PHE A 45 -0.24 11.06 -2.44
N LEU A 46 -1.18 10.35 -1.81
CA LEU A 46 -0.85 9.18 -0.99
C LEU A 46 -0.44 8.00 -1.86
N ARG A 47 -1.12 7.78 -2.99
CA ARG A 47 -0.71 6.75 -3.97
C ARG A 47 0.72 6.97 -4.44
N SER A 48 1.06 8.19 -4.87
CA SER A 48 2.42 8.50 -5.32
C SER A 48 3.48 8.24 -4.23
N ARG A 49 3.20 8.61 -2.97
CA ARG A 49 4.12 8.32 -1.85
C ARG A 49 4.24 6.82 -1.58
N MET A 50 3.15 6.07 -1.65
CA MET A 50 3.18 4.62 -1.48
C MET A 50 3.95 3.92 -2.59
N ASP A 51 3.83 4.40 -3.83
CA ASP A 51 4.57 3.87 -4.96
C ASP A 51 6.07 4.14 -4.80
N SER A 52 6.47 5.33 -4.34
CA SER A 52 7.87 5.64 -3.97
C SER A 52 8.39 4.71 -2.89
N ILE A 53 7.64 4.52 -1.80
CA ILE A 53 8.02 3.58 -0.72
C ILE A 53 8.14 2.15 -1.26
N GLY A 54 7.23 1.74 -2.14
CA GLY A 54 7.29 0.43 -2.78
C GLY A 54 8.52 0.25 -3.67
N GLN A 55 8.97 1.32 -4.32
CA GLN A 55 10.19 1.34 -5.12
C GLN A 55 11.44 1.28 -4.23
N ASP A 56 11.51 2.09 -3.17
CA ASP A 56 12.62 2.08 -2.22
C ASP A 56 12.79 0.69 -1.59
N PHE A 57 11.67 0.02 -1.25
CA PHE A 57 11.70 -1.35 -0.78
C PHE A 57 12.20 -2.33 -1.82
N GLN A 58 11.90 -2.14 -3.11
CA GLN A 58 12.42 -3.00 -4.18
C GLN A 58 13.92 -2.77 -4.40
N ASP A 59 14.35 -1.52 -4.37
CA ASP A 59 15.74 -1.13 -4.59
C ASP A 59 16.67 -1.58 -3.44
N SER A 60 16.12 -1.75 -2.23
CA SER A 60 16.85 -2.33 -1.11
C SER A 60 17.20 -3.82 -1.29
N PHE A 61 16.57 -4.52 -2.24
CA PHE A 61 16.92 -5.89 -2.59
C PHE A 61 17.76 -5.88 -3.88
N GLU A 62 18.97 -6.44 -3.82
CA GLU A 62 19.94 -6.40 -4.91
C GLU A 62 19.46 -7.08 -6.21
N GLU A 63 18.43 -7.93 -6.13
CA GLU A 63 17.87 -8.63 -7.27
C GLU A 63 16.45 -8.15 -7.62
N LYS A 64 16.21 -7.96 -8.93
CA LYS A 64 14.87 -7.75 -9.55
C LYS A 64 13.89 -8.93 -9.33
N THR A 65 14.27 -9.91 -8.53
CA THR A 65 13.48 -11.08 -8.16
C THR A 65 12.44 -10.76 -7.09
N THR A 66 12.61 -9.66 -6.36
CA THR A 66 11.67 -9.23 -5.31
C THR A 66 10.62 -8.26 -5.86
N LYS A 67 9.35 -8.67 -5.77
CA LYS A 67 8.21 -7.80 -6.10
C LYS A 67 7.52 -7.37 -4.81
N VAL A 68 7.49 -6.07 -4.56
CA VAL A 68 6.80 -5.47 -3.41
C VAL A 68 5.49 -4.87 -3.89
N LYS A 69 4.37 -5.27 -3.27
CA LYS A 69 3.05 -4.68 -3.52
C LYS A 69 2.49 -4.12 -2.22
N ILE A 70 2.22 -2.81 -2.23
CA ILE A 70 1.55 -2.14 -1.13
C ILE A 70 0.09 -1.91 -1.52
N THR A 71 -0.83 -2.32 -0.66
CA THR A 71 -2.28 -2.12 -0.82
C THR A 71 -2.83 -1.51 0.44
N GLN A 72 -3.32 -0.28 0.37
CA GLN A 72 -3.92 0.42 1.49
C GLN A 72 -5.44 0.49 1.33
N THR A 73 -6.14 0.28 2.43
CA THR A 73 -7.57 0.52 2.60
C THR A 73 -7.76 1.45 3.81
N ASN A 74 -8.99 1.84 4.12
CA ASN A 74 -9.29 2.61 5.35
C ASN A 74 -8.82 1.93 6.63
N VAL A 75 -8.84 0.60 6.65
CA VAL A 75 -8.74 -0.18 7.89
C VAL A 75 -7.35 -0.76 8.06
N TYR A 76 -6.67 -1.08 6.95
CA TYR A 76 -5.36 -1.69 7.01
C TYR A 76 -4.51 -1.31 5.79
N THR A 77 -3.21 -1.26 6.03
CA THR A 77 -2.18 -1.23 5.00
C THR A 77 -1.55 -2.62 4.92
N LYS A 78 -1.64 -3.24 3.75
CA LYS A 78 -1.06 -4.55 3.45
C LYS A 78 0.18 -4.36 2.61
N VAL A 79 1.32 -4.88 3.07
CA VAL A 79 2.56 -4.96 2.29
C VAL A 79 2.81 -6.44 1.97
N ILE A 80 3.00 -6.76 0.69
CA ILE A 80 3.27 -8.12 0.23
C ILE A 80 4.63 -8.13 -0.45
N PHE A 81 5.58 -8.86 0.14
CA PHE A 81 6.87 -9.18 -0.47
C PHE A 81 6.74 -10.52 -1.20
N GLN A 82 7.10 -10.54 -2.49
CA GLN A 82 7.13 -11.77 -3.29
C GLN A 82 8.55 -11.96 -3.82
N PHE A 83 9.26 -12.95 -3.28
CA PHE A 83 10.60 -13.34 -3.74
C PHE A 83 10.47 -14.43 -4.81
N LYS A 84 10.98 -14.16 -6.01
CA LYS A 84 11.05 -15.13 -7.12
C LYS A 84 12.46 -15.71 -7.24
N GLY A 85 12.61 -16.86 -7.89
CA GLY A 85 13.93 -17.47 -8.13
C GLY A 85 14.21 -18.75 -7.32
N PRO A 86 15.45 -19.26 -7.37
CA PRO A 86 15.87 -20.49 -6.70
C PRO A 86 15.73 -20.39 -5.17
N LEU A 87 15.56 -21.56 -4.54
CA LEU A 87 15.15 -21.69 -3.14
C LEU A 87 16.12 -21.00 -2.16
N ASN A 88 17.42 -21.10 -2.43
CA ASN A 88 18.48 -20.52 -1.60
C ASN A 88 18.44 -18.98 -1.62
N GLN A 89 18.34 -18.39 -2.82
CA GLN A 89 18.25 -16.93 -2.97
C GLN A 89 17.00 -16.37 -2.26
N ARG A 90 15.85 -17.02 -2.41
CA ARG A 90 14.61 -16.57 -1.71
C ARG A 90 14.76 -16.58 -0.19
N PHE A 91 15.47 -17.55 0.35
CA PHE A 91 15.71 -17.65 1.79
C PHE A 91 16.69 -16.58 2.27
N GLU A 92 17.77 -16.32 1.53
CA GLU A 92 18.72 -15.25 1.83
C GLU A 92 18.04 -13.86 1.85
N GLN A 93 17.21 -13.56 0.85
CA GLN A 93 16.47 -12.29 0.77
C GLN A 93 15.46 -12.13 1.93
N LEU A 94 14.78 -13.23 2.31
CA LEU A 94 13.90 -13.22 3.49
C LEU A 94 14.70 -13.02 4.78
N GLN A 95 15.88 -13.62 4.89
CA GLN A 95 16.77 -13.46 6.03
C GLN A 95 17.26 -12.01 6.16
N ILE A 96 17.62 -11.35 5.06
CA ILE A 96 17.97 -9.92 5.04
C ILE A 96 16.80 -9.08 5.56
N LEU A 97 15.59 -9.29 5.02
CA LEU A 97 14.39 -8.57 5.47
C LEU A 97 14.10 -8.81 6.97
N TYR A 98 14.29 -10.04 7.45
CA TYR A 98 14.13 -10.36 8.86
C TYR A 98 15.15 -9.63 9.74
N GLN A 99 16.42 -9.61 9.33
CA GLN A 99 17.47 -8.93 10.08
C GLN A 99 17.24 -7.42 10.15
N GLU A 100 16.87 -6.79 9.03
CA GLU A 100 16.59 -5.35 8.98
C GLU A 100 15.38 -4.95 9.85
N ILE A 101 14.30 -5.72 9.78
CA ILE A 101 13.07 -5.41 10.53
C ILE A 101 13.21 -5.76 12.01
N CYS A 102 13.70 -6.95 12.32
CA CYS A 102 13.73 -7.47 13.69
C CYS A 102 15.00 -7.09 14.45
N LYS A 103 16.07 -6.64 13.77
CA LYS A 103 17.40 -6.38 14.33
C LYS A 103 17.93 -7.54 15.19
N LYS A 104 17.51 -8.76 14.87
CA LYS A 104 17.86 -10.00 15.57
C LYS A 104 18.53 -10.94 14.59
N PRO A 105 19.62 -11.62 14.98
CA PRO A 105 20.17 -12.69 14.18
C PRO A 105 19.18 -13.85 14.15
N LEU A 106 19.00 -14.47 12.97
CA LEU A 106 18.31 -15.75 12.87
C LEU A 106 19.12 -16.76 13.68
N THR A 107 18.52 -17.30 14.75
CA THR A 107 19.09 -18.45 15.45
C THR A 107 19.15 -19.59 14.44
N LYS A 108 20.35 -20.01 14.04
CA LYS A 108 20.52 -21.21 13.24
C LYS A 108 19.96 -22.38 14.05
N ILE A 109 18.81 -22.90 13.62
CA ILE A 109 18.39 -24.21 14.08
C ILE A 109 19.32 -25.16 13.34
N GLU A 110 20.33 -25.67 14.05
CA GLU A 110 21.12 -26.79 13.56
C GLU A 110 20.14 -27.91 13.19
N PRO A 111 20.25 -28.54 12.01
CA PRO A 111 19.54 -29.77 11.77
C PRO A 111 20.01 -30.73 12.86
N SER A 112 19.13 -31.09 13.78
CA SER A 112 19.34 -32.20 14.70
C SER A 112 19.83 -33.36 13.86
N ALA A 113 21.04 -33.83 14.17
CA ALA A 113 21.66 -34.96 13.52
C ALA A 113 20.62 -36.09 13.34
N PRO A 114 20.59 -36.79 12.20
CA PRO A 114 19.87 -38.04 12.16
C PRO A 114 20.47 -38.94 13.25
N ASP A 115 19.65 -39.33 14.21
CA ASP A 115 19.97 -40.35 15.21
C ASP A 115 20.60 -41.56 14.51
N GLN A 116 21.67 -42.07 15.13
CA GLN A 116 22.47 -43.22 14.70
C GLN A 116 21.64 -44.48 14.42
#